data_AF-D9S1K5-F1
#
_entry.id   AF-D9S1K5-F1
#
_cell.length_a   1.000
_cell.length_b   1.000
_cell.length_c   1.000
_cell.angle_alpha   90.00
_cell.angle_beta   90.00
_cell.angle_gamma   90.00
#
_symmetry.space_group_name_H-M   'P 1'
#
loop_
_entity.id
_entity.type
_entity.pdbx_description
1 polymer ?
#
loop_
_entity_poly.entity_id
_entity_poly.type
_entity_poly.pdbx_seq_one_letter_code
_entity_poly.pdbx_strand_id
1 'polypeptide(L)'
;MLRPSIFGEMYSEYGLGIITAILILDLIKHRFVIPGRIKKYLPFLFWFSFLWFYMLITALLFISSNFVFAVKAFILNFITVWAVALILARGERNYLFFRWFGRIMAILGYSSLITFVVSFFYPLNNLYFGQIVTPSYRAAGQIYFPFTIRYGRYTFGDFVLLRDQGVFREPGILQAFANFMLVRALNFKEKFWVILGLLMQLVFTFSTATLFLTPITLGLWHLFISNNRRKYWKFRLILFSRFTSAFMGVLLIIVGAIAFLHFPGFGFSDKLLTHETSISDRVDNMIQGFVAGLEKPFGIGLYGVNRSNAGINLVAATEQIGIIGFILAIGVYIVSVLSAPARARKKFAIMIMPLFITALVSQPLLDAPFDGSPKNWLLRRIHYSRIKFYRVIIQYYYCNDKIIKDRGLKGVLKKKIMDLVKLIFKLFSKKITIQNIHKRLENLLRKYDYYNSDIVCNYLGAWGSKEFIPRKYVGEKKKIEFEGYNFSSIEDPVAYLSKIYGDFMKLPPIEKRKSHHAFSFIELN
;
A
#
# COMPACT_ATOMS: atom_id res chain seq x y z
N MET A 1 -4.52 3.52 -7.50
CA MET A 1 -3.53 4.57 -7.18
C MET A 1 -4.03 5.31 -5.95
N LEU A 2 -3.57 4.88 -4.78
CA LEU A 2 -4.01 5.38 -3.48
C LEU A 2 -2.94 6.31 -2.92
N ARG A 3 -3.39 7.47 -2.39
CA ARG A 3 -2.85 8.20 -1.24
C ARG A 3 -1.36 7.94 -0.92
N PRO A 4 -0.42 8.24 -1.85
CA PRO A 4 0.99 7.94 -1.62
C PRO A 4 1.59 8.90 -0.59
N SER A 5 0.93 10.04 -0.35
CA SER A 5 1.31 11.01 0.66
C SER A 5 0.80 10.62 2.03
N ILE A 6 1.54 11.02 3.06
CA ILE A 6 1.13 10.88 4.45
C ILE A 6 -0.21 11.60 4.74
N PHE A 7 -0.49 12.68 4.00
CA PHE A 7 -1.74 13.44 4.11
C PHE A 7 -2.92 12.77 3.40
N GLY A 8 -2.67 11.80 2.52
CA GLY A 8 -3.68 11.27 1.62
C GLY A 8 -4.85 10.63 2.35
N GLU A 9 -4.64 9.99 3.51
CA GLU A 9 -5.73 9.32 4.23
C GLU A 9 -6.79 10.25 4.79
N MET A 10 -6.37 11.36 5.40
CA MET A 10 -7.27 12.30 6.04
C MET A 10 -7.70 13.44 5.11
N TYR A 11 -6.83 13.83 4.17
CA TYR A 11 -6.99 15.08 3.43
C TYR A 11 -7.18 14.91 1.91
N SER A 12 -7.47 13.71 1.41
CA SER A 12 -7.74 13.48 -0.02
C SER A 12 -8.86 14.38 -0.56
N GLU A 13 -9.93 14.59 0.21
CA GLU A 13 -11.09 15.38 -0.22
C GLU A 13 -10.75 16.88 -0.32
N TYR A 14 -9.99 17.40 0.65
CA TYR A 14 -9.44 18.76 0.59
C TYR A 14 -8.47 18.92 -0.58
N GLY A 15 -7.58 17.94 -0.80
CA GLY A 15 -6.67 17.94 -1.94
C GLY A 15 -7.41 17.96 -3.28
N LEU A 16 -8.51 17.22 -3.38
CA LEU A 16 -9.39 17.21 -4.55
C LEU A 16 -10.07 18.57 -4.76
N GLY A 17 -10.56 19.20 -3.69
CA GLY A 17 -11.11 20.56 -3.74
C GLY A 17 -10.09 21.58 -4.22
N ILE A 18 -8.88 21.56 -3.65
CA ILE A 18 -7.78 22.47 -3.98
C ILE A 18 -7.36 22.29 -5.45
N ILE A 19 -7.11 21.06 -5.93
CA ILE A 19 -6.68 20.86 -7.32
C ILE A 19 -7.77 21.27 -8.32
N THR A 20 -9.04 21.05 -7.98
CA THR A 20 -10.18 21.48 -8.80
C THR A 20 -10.28 23.01 -8.85
N ALA A 21 -10.13 23.69 -7.71
CA ALA A 21 -10.09 25.15 -7.66
C ALA A 21 -8.93 25.71 -8.49
N ILE A 22 -7.72 25.13 -8.38
CA ILE A 22 -6.55 25.52 -9.18
C ILE A 22 -6.83 25.32 -10.69
N LEU A 23 -7.47 24.22 -11.08
CA LEU A 23 -7.85 23.98 -12.48
C LEU A 23 -8.85 25.04 -12.97
N ILE A 24 -9.89 25.35 -12.20
CA ILE A 24 -10.89 26.35 -12.56
C ILE A 24 -10.24 27.72 -12.72
N LEU A 25 -9.42 28.15 -11.75
CA LEU A 25 -8.67 29.40 -11.83
C LEU A 25 -7.73 29.43 -13.03
N ASP A 26 -7.09 28.31 -13.38
CA ASP A 26 -6.30 28.22 -14.60
C ASP A 26 -7.15 28.43 -15.86
N LEU A 27 -8.28 27.74 -15.96
CA LEU A 27 -9.17 27.85 -17.11
C LEU A 27 -9.68 29.28 -17.25
N ILE A 28 -10.13 29.92 -16.17
CA ILE A 28 -10.57 31.33 -16.17
C ILE A 28 -9.46 32.24 -16.66
N LYS A 29 -8.24 32.12 -16.11
CA LYS A 29 -7.07 32.93 -16.52
C LYS A 29 -6.78 32.82 -18.02
N HIS A 30 -7.11 31.69 -18.64
CA HIS A 30 -6.90 31.42 -20.06
C HIS A 30 -8.20 31.39 -20.88
N ARG A 31 -9.28 32.02 -20.40
CA ARG A 31 -10.58 32.10 -21.10
C ARG A 31 -11.08 30.74 -21.59
N PHE A 32 -10.91 29.71 -20.76
CA PHE A 32 -11.27 28.31 -21.02
C PHE A 32 -10.56 27.67 -22.23
N VAL A 33 -9.49 28.28 -22.75
CA VAL A 33 -8.68 27.70 -23.83
C VAL A 33 -7.85 26.53 -23.31
N ILE A 34 -8.15 25.34 -23.85
CA ILE A 34 -7.42 24.10 -23.55
C ILE A 34 -6.05 24.13 -24.25
N PRO A 35 -4.94 23.89 -23.54
CA PRO A 35 -3.61 23.90 -24.14
C PRO A 35 -3.45 22.77 -25.16
N GLY A 36 -3.10 23.07 -26.41
CA GLY A 36 -2.95 22.07 -27.48
C GLY A 36 -1.91 20.97 -27.18
N ARG A 37 -0.95 21.23 -26.28
CA ARG A 37 0.01 20.22 -25.79
C ARG A 37 -0.67 19.08 -25.02
N ILE A 38 -1.94 19.23 -24.60
CA ILE A 38 -2.73 18.15 -23.97
C ILE A 38 -2.75 16.88 -24.83
N LYS A 39 -2.66 17.03 -26.17
CA LYS A 39 -2.58 15.93 -27.13
C LYS A 39 -1.44 14.95 -26.84
N LYS A 40 -0.35 15.39 -26.22
CA LYS A 40 0.77 14.53 -25.81
C LYS A 40 0.46 13.63 -24.63
N TYR A 41 -0.54 13.97 -23.82
CA TYR A 41 -0.95 13.21 -22.64
C TYR A 41 -2.18 12.34 -22.92
N LEU A 42 -2.90 12.56 -24.02
CA LEU A 42 -4.11 11.82 -24.37
C LEU A 42 -3.94 10.30 -24.37
N PRO A 43 -2.87 9.69 -24.93
CA PRO A 43 -2.72 8.23 -24.88
C PRO A 43 -2.62 7.70 -23.44
N PHE A 44 -1.86 8.39 -22.59
CA PHE A 44 -1.78 8.06 -21.16
C PHE A 44 -3.12 8.26 -20.46
N LEU A 45 -3.79 9.40 -20.67
CA LEU A 45 -5.07 9.72 -20.05
C LEU A 45 -6.16 8.73 -20.45
N PHE A 46 -6.20 8.34 -21.73
CA PHE A 46 -7.12 7.31 -22.22
C PHE A 46 -6.86 5.98 -21.53
N TRP A 47 -5.61 5.50 -21.51
CA TRP A 47 -5.27 4.21 -20.92
C TRP A 47 -5.52 4.18 -19.41
N PHE A 48 -5.15 5.26 -18.72
CA PHE A 48 -5.41 5.43 -17.29
C PHE A 48 -6.91 5.46 -16.98
N SER A 49 -7.68 6.22 -17.77
CA SER A 49 -9.14 6.28 -17.62
C SER A 49 -9.76 4.91 -17.87
N PHE A 50 -9.31 4.21 -18.92
CA PHE A 50 -9.80 2.88 -19.27
C PHE A 50 -9.54 1.86 -18.16
N LEU A 51 -8.33 1.85 -17.56
CA LEU A 51 -8.04 1.06 -16.37
C LEU A 51 -9.05 1.37 -15.25
N TRP A 52 -9.29 2.63 -14.92
CA TRP A 52 -10.17 3.01 -13.81
C TRP A 52 -11.65 2.73 -14.09
N PHE A 53 -12.12 2.88 -15.33
CA PHE A 53 -13.44 2.45 -15.74
C PHE A 53 -13.58 0.94 -15.66
N TYR A 54 -12.58 0.18 -16.11
CA TYR A 54 -12.53 -1.26 -15.93
C TYR A 54 -12.60 -1.64 -14.44
N MET A 55 -11.83 -0.97 -13.57
CA MET A 55 -11.89 -1.22 -12.12
C MET A 55 -13.26 -0.88 -11.52
N LEU A 56 -13.91 0.17 -12.02
CA LEU A 56 -15.24 0.58 -11.56
C LEU A 56 -16.32 -0.42 -12.02
N ILE A 57 -16.25 -0.88 -13.26
CA ILE A 57 -17.17 -1.87 -13.83
C ILE A 57 -16.99 -3.21 -13.11
N THR A 58 -15.76 -3.68 -12.92
CA THR A 58 -15.51 -4.92 -12.17
C THR A 58 -15.97 -4.78 -10.72
N ALA A 59 -15.77 -3.63 -10.08
CA ALA A 59 -16.32 -3.38 -8.75
C ALA A 59 -17.88 -3.29 -8.72
N LEU A 60 -18.52 -2.95 -9.84
CA LEU A 60 -19.99 -2.98 -9.92
C LEU A 60 -20.50 -4.41 -10.12
N LEU A 61 -19.79 -5.20 -10.95
CA LEU A 61 -20.21 -6.55 -11.36
C LEU A 61 -19.90 -7.61 -10.30
N PHE A 62 -18.79 -7.48 -9.57
CA PHE A 62 -18.37 -8.45 -8.57
C PHE A 62 -18.81 -8.05 -7.17
N ILE A 63 -19.71 -8.85 -6.60
CA ILE A 63 -20.32 -8.65 -5.27
C ILE A 63 -19.28 -8.67 -4.14
N SER A 64 -18.15 -9.35 -4.32
CA SER A 64 -17.04 -9.36 -3.37
C SER A 64 -16.44 -7.97 -3.15
N SER A 65 -16.51 -7.09 -4.15
CA SER A 65 -15.83 -5.80 -4.13
C SER A 65 -16.52 -4.74 -3.26
N ASN A 66 -15.75 -3.76 -2.78
CA ASN A 66 -16.31 -2.58 -2.12
C ASN A 66 -16.59 -1.48 -3.15
N PHE A 67 -17.78 -1.51 -3.75
CA PHE A 67 -18.16 -0.55 -4.80
C PHE A 67 -18.07 0.91 -4.35
N VAL A 68 -18.45 1.25 -3.11
CA VAL A 68 -18.36 2.63 -2.59
C VAL A 68 -16.91 3.11 -2.54
N PHE A 69 -15.98 2.27 -2.09
CA PHE A 69 -14.56 2.61 -2.11
C PHE A 69 -14.00 2.66 -3.53
N ALA A 70 -14.45 1.79 -4.43
CA ALA A 70 -14.06 1.84 -5.84
C ALA A 70 -14.51 3.16 -6.50
N VAL A 71 -15.74 3.62 -6.25
CA VAL A 71 -16.26 4.93 -6.73
C VAL A 71 -15.44 6.09 -6.15
N LYS A 72 -15.20 6.11 -4.84
CA LYS A 72 -14.36 7.16 -4.22
C LYS A 72 -12.96 7.19 -4.80
N ALA A 73 -12.35 6.02 -4.97
CA ALA A 73 -11.02 5.90 -5.57
C ALA A 73 -11.02 6.34 -7.04
N PHE A 74 -12.04 5.97 -7.81
CA PHE A 74 -12.23 6.40 -9.20
C PHE A 74 -12.32 7.93 -9.28
N ILE A 75 -13.23 8.57 -8.56
CA ILE A 75 -13.43 10.02 -8.58
C ILE A 75 -12.14 10.75 -8.21
N LEU A 76 -11.51 10.35 -7.10
CA LEU A 76 -10.28 10.97 -6.63
C LEU A 76 -9.17 10.89 -7.69
N ASN A 77 -8.95 9.71 -8.27
CA ASN A 77 -7.87 9.49 -9.23
C ASN A 77 -8.16 10.12 -10.59
N PHE A 78 -9.38 9.95 -11.10
CA PHE A 78 -9.79 10.47 -12.38
C PHE A 78 -9.67 11.99 -12.41
N ILE A 79 -10.30 12.69 -11.46
CA ILE A 79 -10.28 14.15 -11.40
C ILE A 79 -8.84 14.65 -11.17
N THR A 80 -8.10 14.07 -10.23
CA THR A 80 -6.73 14.52 -9.94
C THR A 80 -5.82 14.39 -11.16
N VAL A 81 -5.82 13.25 -11.84
CA VAL A 81 -4.93 13.02 -12.99
C VAL A 81 -5.32 13.90 -14.17
N TRP A 82 -6.62 14.05 -14.47
CA TRP A 82 -7.08 14.94 -15.53
C TRP A 82 -6.77 16.41 -15.24
N ALA A 83 -7.01 16.88 -14.00
CA ALA A 83 -6.70 18.24 -13.59
C ALA A 83 -5.20 18.54 -13.69
N VAL A 84 -4.36 17.64 -13.16
CA VAL A 84 -2.91 17.76 -13.25
C VAL A 84 -2.44 17.73 -14.71
N ALA A 85 -2.99 16.85 -15.55
CA ALA A 85 -2.61 16.80 -16.96
C ALA A 85 -2.98 18.09 -17.72
N LEU A 86 -4.15 18.68 -17.46
CA LEU A 86 -4.56 19.95 -18.06
C LEU A 86 -3.66 21.11 -17.61
N ILE A 87 -3.39 21.21 -16.31
CA ILE A 87 -2.51 22.25 -15.74
C ILE A 87 -1.08 22.10 -16.29
N LEU A 88 -0.54 20.88 -16.28
CA LEU A 88 0.83 20.59 -16.72
C LEU A 88 0.97 20.50 -18.25
N ALA A 89 -0.12 20.49 -19.02
CA ALA A 89 -0.04 20.66 -20.47
C ALA A 89 0.49 22.05 -20.85
N ARG A 90 0.42 23.03 -19.95
CA ARG A 90 1.14 24.30 -20.12
C ARG A 90 2.62 24.09 -19.80
N GLY A 91 3.46 24.20 -20.83
CA GLY A 91 4.87 23.78 -20.76
C GLY A 91 5.69 24.41 -19.64
N GLU A 92 5.50 25.71 -19.39
CA GLU A 92 6.14 26.43 -18.29
C GLU A 92 5.77 25.82 -16.92
N ARG A 93 4.50 25.49 -16.72
CA ARG A 93 4.01 24.90 -15.46
C ARG A 93 4.51 23.49 -15.23
N ASN A 94 4.57 22.68 -16.30
CA ASN A 94 5.22 21.38 -16.23
C ASN A 94 6.64 21.51 -15.68
N TYR A 95 7.40 22.46 -16.24
CA TYR A 95 8.77 22.68 -15.83
C TYR A 95 8.88 23.16 -14.38
N LEU A 96 8.09 24.17 -14.01
CA LEU A 96 8.07 24.74 -12.66
C LEU A 96 7.63 23.70 -11.61
N PHE A 97 6.57 22.93 -11.88
CA PHE A 97 6.07 21.90 -10.98
C PHE A 97 7.17 20.91 -10.61
N PHE A 98 7.78 20.26 -11.60
CA PHE A 98 8.82 19.27 -11.31
C PHE A 98 10.11 19.90 -10.75
N ARG A 99 10.44 21.14 -11.15
CA ARG A 99 11.58 21.86 -10.56
C ARG A 99 11.38 22.09 -9.06
N TRP A 100 10.23 22.61 -8.66
CA TRP A 100 9.91 22.86 -7.25
C TRP A 100 9.73 21.56 -6.46
N PHE A 101 9.06 20.57 -7.04
CA PHE A 101 8.92 19.26 -6.42
C PHE A 101 10.28 18.63 -6.09
N GLY A 102 11.25 18.71 -7.02
CA GLY A 102 12.62 18.22 -6.77
C GLY A 102 13.37 19.02 -5.71
N ARG A 103 13.16 20.34 -5.65
CA ARG A 103 13.78 21.19 -4.62
C ARG A 103 13.21 20.92 -3.23
N ILE A 104 11.90 20.73 -3.11
CA ILE A 104 11.26 20.36 -1.84
C ILE A 104 11.81 19.03 -1.35
N MET A 105 11.90 18.03 -2.23
CA MET A 105 12.48 16.72 -1.90
C MET A 105 13.96 16.83 -1.50
N ALA A 106 14.73 17.67 -2.16
CA ALA A 106 16.13 17.92 -1.78
C ALA A 106 16.25 18.58 -0.41
N ILE A 107 15.38 19.56 -0.09
CA ILE A 107 15.32 20.22 1.22
C ILE A 107 15.00 19.21 2.32
N LEU A 108 14.05 18.30 2.11
CA LEU A 108 13.75 17.23 3.06
C LEU A 108 14.96 16.30 3.27
N GLY A 109 15.72 16.01 2.22
CA GLY A 109 16.98 15.27 2.34
C GLY A 109 18.02 15.98 3.22
N TYR A 110 18.17 17.30 3.06
CA TYR A 110 19.03 18.09 3.96
C TYR A 110 18.49 18.16 5.38
N SER A 111 17.17 18.24 5.56
CA SER A 111 16.56 18.15 6.88
C SER A 111 16.97 16.87 7.60
N SER A 112 16.95 15.74 6.89
CA SER A 112 17.32 14.44 7.46
C SER A 112 18.81 14.35 7.77
N LEU A 113 19.66 14.97 6.96
CA LEU A 113 21.08 15.13 7.28
C LEU A 113 21.28 15.98 8.54
N ILE A 114 20.62 17.13 8.64
CA ILE A 114 20.72 18.02 9.81
C ILE A 114 20.24 17.29 11.06
N THR A 115 19.08 16.63 11.00
CA THR A 115 18.53 15.86 12.13
C THR A 115 19.53 14.79 12.58
N PHE A 116 20.13 14.06 11.64
CA PHE A 116 21.14 13.05 11.92
C PHE A 116 22.38 13.65 12.59
N VAL A 117 22.96 14.72 12.03
CA VAL A 117 24.15 15.37 12.59
C VAL A 117 23.88 15.93 13.98
N VAL A 118 22.75 16.62 14.17
CA VAL A 118 22.37 17.19 15.47
C VAL A 118 22.07 16.09 16.50
N SER A 119 21.58 14.92 16.09
CA SER A 119 21.31 13.80 17.00
C SER A 119 22.55 13.21 17.67
N PHE A 120 23.75 13.49 17.17
CA PHE A 120 25.00 13.14 17.87
C PHE A 120 25.29 14.03 19.08
N PHE A 121 24.74 15.25 19.09
CA PHE A 121 24.99 16.24 20.13
C PHE A 121 23.78 16.44 21.05
N TYR A 122 22.58 16.15 20.57
CA TYR A 122 21.33 16.32 21.31
C TYR A 122 20.47 15.05 21.23
N PRO A 123 19.84 14.63 22.34
CA PRO A 123 18.90 13.51 22.31
C PRO A 123 17.78 13.71 21.29
N LEU A 124 17.45 12.68 20.51
CA LEU A 124 16.39 12.72 19.49
C LEU A 124 15.05 13.23 20.03
N ASN A 125 14.74 12.97 21.30
CA ASN A 125 13.51 13.44 21.94
C ASN A 125 13.43 14.97 22.01
N ASN A 126 14.56 15.67 22.12
CA ASN A 126 14.61 17.14 22.14
C ASN A 126 14.46 17.73 20.73
N LEU A 127 14.71 16.94 19.70
CA LEU A 127 14.51 17.34 18.31
C LEU A 127 13.06 17.09 17.84
N TYR A 128 12.24 16.39 18.61
CA TYR A 128 10.86 16.10 18.23
C TYR A 128 9.99 17.37 18.26
N PHE A 129 9.32 17.65 17.15
CA PHE A 129 8.47 18.83 16.96
C PHE A 129 6.97 18.51 17.00
N GLY A 130 6.55 17.35 16.48
CA GLY A 130 5.13 16.99 16.40
C GLY A 130 4.88 15.73 15.59
N GLN A 131 3.63 15.42 15.27
CA GLN A 131 3.28 14.23 14.49
C GLN A 131 2.12 14.47 13.53
N ILE A 132 2.26 14.00 12.30
CA ILE A 132 1.15 13.84 11.35
C ILE A 132 0.50 12.49 11.63
N VAL A 133 -0.70 12.54 12.23
CA VAL A 133 -1.45 11.33 12.55
C VAL A 133 -2.12 10.80 11.28
N THR A 134 -1.80 9.57 10.90
CA THR A 134 -2.53 8.82 9.86
C THR A 134 -3.30 7.67 10.49
N PRO A 135 -4.58 7.45 10.13
CA PRO A 135 -5.38 6.36 10.66
C PRO A 135 -4.70 4.99 10.52
N SER A 136 -4.07 4.71 9.37
CA SER A 136 -3.48 3.39 9.10
C SER A 136 -2.04 3.21 9.59
N TYR A 137 -1.29 4.30 9.89
CA TYR A 137 0.14 4.24 10.24
C TYR A 137 0.53 5.14 11.42
N ARG A 138 -0.10 4.95 12.59
CA ARG A 138 0.15 5.78 13.79
C ARG A 138 1.59 5.78 14.32
N ALA A 139 2.40 4.76 14.03
CA ALA A 139 3.81 4.74 14.42
C ALA A 139 4.70 5.65 13.55
N ALA A 140 4.20 6.07 12.39
CA ALA A 140 4.88 6.93 11.44
C ALA A 140 4.40 8.39 11.59
N GLY A 141 5.09 9.31 10.91
CA GLY A 141 4.67 10.71 10.77
C GLY A 141 5.19 11.65 11.84
N GLN A 142 6.05 11.16 12.74
CA GLN A 142 6.73 12.02 13.71
C GLN A 142 7.69 12.97 12.99
N ILE A 143 7.61 14.26 13.31
CA ILE A 143 8.40 15.33 12.74
C ILE A 143 9.50 15.69 13.73
N TYR A 144 10.74 15.73 13.22
CA TYR A 144 11.93 16.14 13.95
C TYR A 144 12.52 17.38 13.30
N PHE A 145 13.18 18.22 14.10
CA PHE A 145 13.84 19.44 13.65
C PHE A 145 14.93 19.12 12.59
N PRO A 146 14.97 19.84 11.45
CA PRO A 146 14.09 20.95 11.11
C PRO A 146 12.71 20.51 10.58
N PHE A 147 12.64 19.52 9.68
CA PHE A 147 11.38 19.01 9.10
C PHE A 147 11.45 17.53 8.70
N THR A 148 12.21 16.70 9.42
CA THR A 148 12.40 15.28 9.07
C THR A 148 11.21 14.45 9.54
N ILE A 149 10.59 13.73 8.61
CA ILE A 149 9.35 13.00 8.87
C ILE A 149 9.66 11.51 8.98
N ARG A 150 9.73 11.02 10.21
CA ARG A 150 10.10 9.66 10.54
C ARG A 150 9.00 8.65 10.20
N TYR A 151 9.40 7.55 9.56
CA TYR A 151 8.62 6.31 9.48
C TYR A 151 8.91 5.36 10.65
N GLY A 152 10.19 5.10 10.90
CA GLY A 152 10.64 4.15 11.92
C GLY A 152 12.05 4.45 12.42
N ARG A 153 12.66 3.50 13.12
CA ARG A 153 14.02 3.61 13.66
C ARG A 153 14.81 2.33 13.36
N TYR A 154 16.11 2.49 13.11
CA TYR A 154 17.08 1.40 13.10
C TYR A 154 18.03 1.59 14.27
N THR A 155 18.36 0.51 14.96
CA THR A 155 19.28 0.50 16.10
C THR A 155 20.54 -0.26 15.71
N PHE A 156 21.69 0.40 15.79
CA PHE A 156 23.01 -0.16 15.50
C PHE A 156 23.89 0.02 16.73
N GLY A 157 23.98 -1.02 17.58
CA GLY A 157 24.57 -0.88 18.91
C GLY A 157 23.83 0.20 19.71
N ASP A 158 24.57 1.18 20.22
CA ASP A 158 24.02 2.30 20.99
C ASP A 158 23.43 3.43 20.13
N PHE A 159 23.60 3.38 18.80
CA PHE A 159 23.13 4.42 17.88
C PHE A 159 21.73 4.14 17.35
N VAL A 160 20.87 5.17 17.39
CA VAL A 160 19.52 5.12 16.82
C VAL A 160 19.45 5.99 15.57
N LEU A 161 19.24 5.37 14.41
CA LEU A 161 19.06 6.04 13.14
C LEU A 161 17.58 6.19 12.80
N LEU A 162 17.17 7.41 12.40
CA LEU A 162 15.81 7.65 11.95
C LEU A 162 15.63 7.17 10.52
N ARG A 163 14.60 6.36 10.29
CA ARG A 163 14.17 5.93 8.95
C ARG A 163 13.15 6.92 8.41
N ASP A 164 13.50 7.62 7.33
CA ASP A 164 12.71 8.73 6.79
C ASP A 164 11.67 8.27 5.76
N GLN A 165 10.48 8.90 5.78
CA GLN A 165 9.43 8.76 4.76
C GLN A 165 9.10 10.08 4.06
N GLY A 166 9.60 11.22 4.57
CA GLY A 166 9.25 12.53 4.05
C GLY A 166 7.74 12.74 3.98
N VAL A 167 7.27 13.36 2.90
CA VAL A 167 5.83 13.62 2.66
C VAL A 167 5.05 12.39 2.19
N PHE A 168 5.70 11.23 2.07
CA PHE A 168 5.08 9.98 1.66
C PHE A 168 4.68 9.13 2.85
N ARG A 169 3.76 8.20 2.64
CA ARG A 169 3.32 7.27 3.70
C ARG A 169 4.34 6.18 4.03
N GLU A 170 5.27 5.91 3.12
CA GLU A 170 6.24 4.82 3.23
C GLU A 170 7.59 5.20 2.59
N PRO A 171 8.73 4.80 3.20
CA PRO A 171 10.08 5.08 2.69
C PRO A 171 10.34 4.54 1.28
N GLY A 172 9.70 3.43 0.90
CA GLY A 172 9.83 2.86 -0.46
C GLY A 172 9.23 3.76 -1.55
N ILE A 173 8.13 4.46 -1.25
CA ILE A 173 7.51 5.40 -2.19
C ILE A 173 8.39 6.65 -2.31
N LEU A 174 8.86 7.17 -1.18
CA LEU A 174 9.81 8.29 -1.14
C LEU A 174 11.06 8.01 -2.00
N GLN A 175 11.65 6.83 -1.83
CA GLN A 175 12.82 6.39 -2.60
C GLN A 175 12.55 6.36 -4.11
N ALA A 176 11.38 5.88 -4.53
CA ALA A 176 11.03 5.79 -5.94
C ALA A 176 10.88 7.18 -6.58
N PHE A 177 10.22 8.11 -5.89
CA PHE A 177 10.11 9.51 -6.35
C PHE A 177 11.43 10.27 -6.29
N ALA A 178 12.26 10.03 -5.27
CA ALA A 178 13.59 10.62 -5.17
C ALA A 178 14.50 10.16 -6.32
N ASN A 179 14.46 8.88 -6.71
CA ASN A 179 15.18 8.37 -7.87
C ASN A 179 14.68 8.97 -9.20
N PHE A 180 13.35 9.05 -9.37
CA PHE A 180 12.75 9.73 -10.52
C PHE A 180 13.26 11.18 -10.63
N MET A 181 13.26 11.91 -9.51
CA MET A 181 13.71 13.30 -9.45
C MET A 181 15.22 13.45 -9.63
N LEU A 182 16.02 12.48 -9.17
CA LEU A 182 17.48 12.48 -9.35
C LEU A 182 17.85 12.35 -10.83
N VAL A 183 17.27 11.38 -11.55
CA VAL A 183 17.48 11.24 -13.00
C VAL A 183 17.01 12.48 -13.75
N ARG A 184 15.87 13.05 -13.35
CA ARG A 184 15.40 14.32 -13.93
C ARG A 184 16.40 15.45 -13.69
N ALA A 185 16.89 15.62 -12.46
CA ALA A 185 17.85 16.66 -12.10
C ALA A 185 19.13 16.55 -12.94
N LEU A 186 19.64 15.33 -13.14
CA LEU A 186 20.79 15.04 -13.99
C LEU A 186 20.53 15.33 -15.48
N ASN A 187 19.32 15.09 -15.97
CA ASN A 187 18.93 15.32 -17.36
C ASN A 187 18.66 16.79 -17.68
N PHE A 188 18.12 17.55 -16.72
CA PHE A 188 17.77 18.97 -16.88
C PHE A 188 18.81 19.92 -16.29
N LYS A 189 19.96 19.40 -15.83
CA LYS A 189 21.07 20.18 -15.25
C LYS A 189 20.60 21.09 -14.11
N GLU A 190 19.86 20.52 -13.17
CA GLU A 190 19.53 21.23 -11.93
C GLU A 190 20.80 21.55 -11.14
N LYS A 191 20.70 22.50 -10.21
CA LYS A 191 21.83 22.93 -9.37
C LYS A 191 22.38 21.74 -8.56
N PHE A 192 23.69 21.73 -8.34
CA PHE A 192 24.38 20.64 -7.62
C PHE A 192 23.77 20.36 -6.24
N TRP A 193 23.38 21.40 -5.50
CA TRP A 193 22.73 21.23 -4.19
C TRP A 193 21.42 20.43 -4.27
N VAL A 194 20.67 20.50 -5.38
CA VAL A 194 19.44 19.71 -5.55
C VAL A 194 19.78 18.23 -5.69
N ILE A 195 20.83 17.92 -6.47
CA ILE A 195 21.31 16.55 -6.67
C ILE A 195 21.78 15.97 -5.33
N LEU A 196 22.60 16.72 -4.58
CA LEU A 196 23.11 16.29 -3.29
C LEU A 196 21.97 16.07 -2.28
N GLY A 197 21.00 16.98 -2.19
CA GLY A 197 19.84 16.80 -1.31
C GLY A 197 18.98 15.59 -1.67
N LEU A 198 18.78 15.30 -2.96
CA LEU A 198 18.09 14.09 -3.41
C LEU A 198 18.86 12.81 -3.06
N LEU A 199 20.19 12.82 -3.12
CA LEU A 199 21.02 11.70 -2.68
C LEU A 199 20.92 11.51 -1.16
N MET A 200 20.95 12.58 -0.38
CA MET A 200 20.73 12.51 1.08
C MET A 200 19.35 11.92 1.39
N GLN A 201 18.32 12.35 0.68
CA GLN A 201 16.97 11.79 0.84
C GLN A 201 16.95 10.28 0.61
N LEU A 202 17.66 9.79 -0.41
CA LEU A 202 17.78 8.36 -0.71
C LEU A 202 18.49 7.61 0.41
N VAL A 203 19.62 8.14 0.92
CA VAL A 203 20.37 7.53 2.03
C VAL A 203 19.51 7.39 3.29
N PHE A 204 18.85 8.46 3.72
CA PHE A 204 18.08 8.47 4.97
C PHE A 204 16.74 7.73 4.91
N THR A 205 16.31 7.27 3.73
CA THR A 205 15.16 6.34 3.66
C THR A 205 15.44 5.00 4.34
N PHE A 206 16.72 4.62 4.50
CA PHE A 206 17.18 3.30 4.93
C PHE A 206 16.30 2.17 4.38
N SER A 207 16.07 2.24 3.06
CA SER A 207 15.23 1.30 2.34
C SER A 207 16.12 0.32 1.59
N THR A 208 15.88 -0.98 1.75
CA THR A 208 16.52 -2.03 0.93
C THR A 208 16.34 -1.76 -0.57
N ALA A 209 15.20 -1.17 -0.96
CA ALA A 209 14.94 -0.78 -2.35
C ALA A 209 15.88 0.32 -2.84
N THR A 210 16.39 1.20 -1.95
CA THR A 210 17.37 2.23 -2.31
C THR A 210 18.67 1.60 -2.78
N LEU A 211 19.16 0.57 -2.06
CA LEU A 211 20.42 -0.12 -2.36
C LEU A 211 20.41 -0.78 -3.74
N PHE A 212 19.23 -1.24 -4.18
CA PHE A 212 19.06 -1.88 -5.48
C PHE A 212 18.70 -0.90 -6.60
N LEU A 213 17.62 -0.14 -6.43
CA LEU A 213 17.07 0.68 -7.50
C LEU A 213 17.93 1.90 -7.81
N THR A 214 18.56 2.52 -6.80
CA THR A 214 19.36 3.74 -7.04
C THR A 214 20.58 3.47 -7.91
N PRO A 215 21.44 2.48 -7.59
CA PRO A 215 22.61 2.20 -8.39
C PRO A 215 22.26 1.65 -9.78
N ILE A 216 21.18 0.86 -9.90
CA ILE A 216 20.68 0.42 -11.22
C ILE A 216 20.20 1.61 -12.05
N THR A 217 19.39 2.50 -11.48
CA THR A 217 18.89 3.68 -12.19
C THR A 217 20.03 4.61 -12.64
N LEU A 218 20.99 4.89 -11.76
CA LEU A 218 22.19 5.67 -12.09
C LEU A 218 23.09 4.94 -13.10
N GLY A 219 23.26 3.62 -12.94
CA GLY A 219 24.04 2.80 -13.84
C GLY A 219 23.49 2.78 -15.26
N LEU A 220 22.18 2.57 -15.41
CA LEU A 220 21.48 2.67 -16.69
C LEU A 220 21.55 4.09 -17.27
N TRP A 221 21.47 5.11 -16.42
CA TRP A 221 21.67 6.50 -16.86
C TRP A 221 23.09 6.73 -17.40
N HIS A 222 24.12 6.20 -16.74
CA HIS A 222 25.52 6.27 -17.18
C HIS A 222 25.80 5.44 -18.45
N LEU A 223 25.18 4.28 -18.59
CA LEU A 223 25.34 3.43 -19.78
C LEU A 223 24.70 4.06 -21.01
N PHE A 224 23.54 4.69 -20.85
CA PHE A 224 22.66 4.99 -21.98
C PHE A 224 22.33 6.46 -22.19
N ILE A 225 22.57 7.35 -21.23
CA ILE A 225 22.13 8.74 -21.28
C ILE A 225 23.30 9.73 -21.17
N SER A 226 24.18 9.57 -20.17
CA SER A 226 25.30 10.48 -19.91
C SER A 226 26.21 10.70 -21.13
N ASN A 227 26.38 9.66 -21.96
CA ASN A 227 27.21 9.66 -23.17
C ASN A 227 26.74 10.60 -24.29
N ASN A 228 25.51 11.12 -24.23
CA ASN A 228 25.00 12.12 -25.18
C ASN A 228 25.43 13.57 -24.85
N ARG A 229 26.29 13.76 -23.84
CA ARG A 229 26.88 15.06 -23.47
C ARG A 229 28.09 15.39 -24.35
N ARG A 230 27.84 15.65 -25.65
CA ARG A 230 28.86 16.16 -26.58
C ARG A 230 28.58 17.63 -26.93
N LYS A 231 29.38 18.55 -26.38
CA LYS A 231 29.67 19.83 -27.05
C LYS A 231 31.10 20.36 -26.84
N TYR A 232 31.94 19.69 -26.03
CA TYR A 232 33.23 20.29 -25.61
C TYR A 232 34.47 19.38 -25.62
N TRP A 233 34.42 18.13 -26.11
CA TRP A 233 35.59 17.24 -26.02
C TRP A 233 36.09 16.77 -27.39
N LYS A 234 37.37 17.06 -27.68
CA LYS A 234 38.11 16.69 -28.91
C LYS A 234 38.09 15.17 -29.13
N PHE A 235 38.08 14.75 -30.40
CA PHE A 235 37.77 13.42 -30.92
C PHE A 235 38.44 12.22 -30.21
N ARG A 236 39.67 12.37 -29.67
CA ARG A 236 40.42 11.30 -28.98
C ARG A 236 39.96 11.01 -27.53
N LEU A 237 39.34 11.96 -26.82
CA LEU A 237 38.85 11.77 -25.45
C LEU A 237 37.43 11.18 -25.38
N ILE A 238 36.76 11.09 -26.54
CA ILE A 238 35.38 10.62 -26.64
C ILE A 238 35.27 9.12 -26.37
N LEU A 239 36.21 8.31 -26.87
CA LEU A 239 36.21 6.86 -26.62
C LEU A 239 36.51 6.56 -25.14
N PHE A 240 37.50 7.25 -24.56
CA PHE A 240 37.83 7.16 -23.14
C PHE A 240 36.64 7.57 -22.25
N SER A 241 35.98 8.70 -22.56
CA SER A 241 34.79 9.15 -21.81
C SER A 241 33.59 8.19 -21.90
N ARG A 242 33.44 7.48 -23.03
CA ARG A 242 32.40 6.45 -23.22
C ARG A 242 32.72 5.20 -22.42
N PHE A 243 33.98 4.76 -22.45
CA PHE A 243 34.47 3.65 -21.65
C PHE A 243 34.34 3.95 -20.17
N THR A 244 34.76 5.12 -19.68
CA THR A 244 34.64 5.50 -18.26
C THR A 244 33.19 5.59 -17.81
N SER A 245 32.27 6.11 -18.65
CA SER A 245 30.86 6.15 -18.29
C SER A 245 30.21 4.76 -18.31
N ALA A 246 30.58 3.89 -19.25
CA ALA A 246 30.10 2.53 -19.28
C ALA A 246 30.63 1.72 -18.08
N PHE A 247 31.92 1.83 -17.79
CA PHE A 247 32.58 1.24 -16.63
C PHE A 247 31.91 1.71 -15.33
N MET A 248 31.72 3.01 -15.15
CA MET A 248 31.01 3.56 -13.99
C MET A 248 29.58 3.01 -13.89
N GLY A 249 28.89 2.87 -15.02
CA GLY A 249 27.53 2.33 -15.04
C GLY A 249 27.46 0.87 -14.60
N VAL A 250 28.37 0.02 -15.10
CA VAL A 250 28.49 -1.38 -14.69
C VAL A 250 28.92 -1.49 -13.22
N LEU A 251 29.90 -0.69 -12.81
CA LEU A 251 30.39 -0.66 -11.43
C LEU A 251 29.28 -0.32 -10.44
N LEU A 252 28.47 0.71 -10.72
CA LEU A 252 27.33 1.08 -9.88
C LEU A 252 26.31 -0.07 -9.76
N ILE A 253 26.02 -0.77 -10.86
CA ILE A 253 25.10 -1.92 -10.83
C ILE A 253 25.66 -3.06 -9.96
N ILE A 254 26.94 -3.39 -10.12
CA ILE A 254 27.60 -4.46 -9.35
C ILE A 254 27.65 -4.09 -7.87
N VAL A 255 28.15 -2.90 -7.53
CA VAL A 255 28.22 -2.42 -6.14
C VAL A 255 26.83 -2.35 -5.51
N GLY A 256 25.83 -1.90 -6.27
CA GLY A 256 24.44 -1.89 -5.82
C GLY A 256 23.87 -3.27 -5.57
N ALA A 257 24.18 -4.26 -6.41
CA ALA A 257 23.77 -5.64 -6.20
C ALA A 257 24.41 -6.25 -4.95
N ILE A 258 25.72 -6.04 -4.76
CA ILE A 258 26.45 -6.49 -3.56
C ILE A 258 25.87 -5.82 -2.30
N ALA A 259 25.68 -4.49 -2.33
CA ALA A 259 25.09 -3.76 -1.22
C ALA A 259 23.64 -4.22 -0.93
N PHE A 260 22.83 -4.39 -1.97
CA PHE A 260 21.47 -4.92 -1.80
C PHE A 260 21.49 -6.28 -1.09
N LEU A 261 22.42 -7.17 -1.43
CA LEU A 261 22.50 -8.48 -0.80
C LEU A 261 23.04 -8.42 0.63
N HIS A 262 24.11 -7.66 0.88
CA HIS A 262 24.96 -7.80 2.07
C HIS A 262 25.05 -6.56 2.97
N PHE A 263 24.36 -5.46 2.68
CA PHE A 263 24.49 -4.25 3.49
C PHE A 263 23.96 -4.49 4.93
N PRO A 264 24.75 -4.17 5.97
CA PRO A 264 24.38 -4.50 7.34
C PRO A 264 23.12 -3.76 7.80
N GLY A 265 22.20 -4.48 8.43
CA GLY A 265 20.98 -3.99 9.08
C GLY A 265 19.76 -3.81 8.17
N PHE A 266 19.93 -3.55 6.87
CA PHE A 266 18.79 -3.40 5.95
C PHE A 266 19.02 -3.92 4.52
N GLY A 267 20.12 -4.63 4.27
CA GLY A 267 20.33 -5.48 3.10
C GLY A 267 19.36 -6.67 3.08
N PHE A 268 19.27 -7.35 1.95
CA PHE A 268 18.31 -8.42 1.72
C PHE A 268 18.60 -9.64 2.59
N SER A 269 19.87 -10.03 2.78
CA SER A 269 20.25 -11.13 3.69
C SER A 269 19.78 -10.88 5.12
N ASP A 270 20.07 -9.70 5.64
CA ASP A 270 19.74 -9.34 7.02
C ASP A 270 18.23 -9.20 7.20
N LYS A 271 17.55 -8.72 6.16
CA LYS A 271 16.09 -8.59 6.15
C LYS A 271 15.39 -9.94 6.06
N LEU A 272 15.99 -10.94 5.40
CA LEU A 272 15.52 -12.33 5.49
C LEU A 272 15.59 -12.77 6.96
N LEU A 273 16.77 -12.69 7.58
CA LEU A 273 16.96 -13.15 8.96
C LEU A 273 16.08 -12.40 10.00
N THR A 274 15.87 -11.10 9.84
CA THR A 274 15.15 -10.26 10.83
C THR A 274 13.66 -10.09 10.54
N HIS A 275 13.24 -10.27 9.29
CA HIS A 275 11.88 -10.00 8.81
C HIS A 275 11.38 -11.05 7.83
N GLU A 276 11.82 -12.30 8.00
CA GLU A 276 11.51 -13.48 7.17
C GLU A 276 10.01 -13.60 6.88
N THR A 277 9.19 -13.51 7.93
CA THR A 277 7.72 -13.56 7.84
C THR A 277 7.14 -12.45 6.95
N SER A 278 7.69 -11.24 7.00
CA SER A 278 7.23 -10.13 6.16
C SER A 278 7.64 -10.29 4.70
N ILE A 279 8.75 -10.97 4.40
CA ILE A 279 9.19 -11.23 3.03
C ILE A 279 8.40 -12.40 2.46
N SER A 280 8.28 -13.51 3.19
CA SER A 280 7.50 -14.68 2.78
C SER A 280 6.03 -14.29 2.54
N ASP A 281 5.41 -13.54 3.45
CA ASP A 281 4.03 -13.05 3.30
C ASP A 281 3.84 -12.28 1.99
N ARG A 282 4.82 -11.46 1.60
CA ARG A 282 4.76 -10.67 0.38
C ARG A 282 4.92 -11.55 -0.86
N VAL A 283 5.86 -12.49 -0.84
CA VAL A 283 6.08 -13.45 -1.92
C VAL A 283 4.85 -14.33 -2.12
N ASP A 284 4.30 -14.87 -1.04
CA ASP A 284 3.10 -15.71 -1.06
C ASP A 284 1.89 -14.94 -1.59
N ASN A 285 1.69 -13.70 -1.14
CA ASN A 285 0.62 -12.85 -1.66
C ASN A 285 0.80 -12.52 -3.16
N MET A 286 2.03 -12.38 -3.64
CA MET A 286 2.30 -12.18 -5.06
C MET A 286 1.98 -13.43 -5.88
N ILE A 287 2.46 -14.60 -5.43
CA ILE A 287 2.22 -15.88 -6.12
C ILE A 287 0.73 -16.20 -6.14
N GLN A 288 0.08 -16.20 -4.98
CA GLN A 288 -1.36 -16.46 -4.89
C GLN A 288 -2.17 -15.42 -5.66
N GLY A 289 -1.80 -14.15 -5.55
CA GLY A 289 -2.44 -13.05 -6.26
C GLY A 289 -2.41 -13.24 -7.78
N PHE A 290 -1.24 -13.60 -8.31
CA PHE A 290 -1.03 -13.81 -9.73
C PHE A 290 -1.74 -15.07 -10.25
N VAL A 291 -1.60 -16.21 -9.55
CA VAL A 291 -2.27 -17.47 -9.90
C VAL A 291 -3.79 -17.31 -9.90
N ALA A 292 -4.36 -16.71 -8.84
CA ALA A 292 -5.79 -16.47 -8.77
C ALA A 292 -6.28 -15.49 -9.86
N GLY A 293 -5.44 -14.53 -10.25
CA GLY A 293 -5.72 -13.61 -11.35
C GLY A 293 -5.67 -14.24 -12.74
N LEU A 294 -4.90 -15.32 -12.92
CA LEU A 294 -4.91 -16.15 -14.14
C LEU A 294 -6.19 -17.00 -14.21
N GLU A 295 -6.59 -17.60 -13.09
CA GLU A 295 -7.84 -18.36 -13.00
C GLU A 295 -9.09 -17.48 -13.17
N LYS A 296 -9.00 -16.21 -12.75
CA LYS A 296 -10.09 -15.22 -12.84
C LYS A 296 -9.60 -14.02 -13.66
N PRO A 297 -9.70 -14.06 -15.00
CA PRO A 297 -9.13 -13.02 -15.86
C PRO A 297 -9.64 -11.59 -15.59
N PHE A 298 -10.86 -11.47 -15.04
CA PHE A 298 -11.49 -10.21 -14.67
C PHE A 298 -11.32 -9.83 -13.18
N GLY A 299 -10.65 -10.69 -12.40
CA GLY A 299 -10.50 -10.55 -10.95
C GLY A 299 -11.80 -10.80 -10.20
N ILE A 300 -11.79 -10.44 -8.92
CA ILE A 300 -12.98 -10.48 -8.04
C ILE A 300 -13.45 -9.07 -7.63
N GLY A 301 -12.93 -8.05 -8.30
CA GLY A 301 -13.22 -6.63 -8.05
C GLY A 301 -12.42 -6.06 -6.87
N LEU A 302 -12.26 -4.72 -6.89
CA LEU A 302 -11.46 -3.99 -5.91
C LEU A 302 -11.96 -4.18 -4.48
N TYR A 303 -11.02 -4.38 -3.55
CA TYR A 303 -11.29 -4.56 -2.13
C TYR A 303 -12.13 -5.81 -1.82
N GLY A 304 -12.17 -6.79 -2.74
CA GLY A 304 -12.97 -8.00 -2.58
C GLY A 304 -12.24 -9.21 -2.04
N VAL A 305 -10.93 -9.11 -1.80
CA VAL A 305 -10.12 -10.18 -1.21
C VAL A 305 -9.98 -9.93 0.29
N ASN A 306 -10.54 -10.83 1.10
CA ASN A 306 -10.42 -10.82 2.56
C ASN A 306 -9.17 -11.60 3.03
N ARG A 307 -8.01 -11.29 2.46
CA ARG A 307 -6.69 -11.81 2.87
C ARG A 307 -5.78 -10.62 3.17
N SER A 308 -5.04 -10.71 4.26
CA SER A 308 -4.03 -9.70 4.62
C SER A 308 -3.07 -9.50 3.45
N ASN A 309 -2.75 -8.24 3.12
CA ASN A 309 -1.78 -7.91 2.08
C ASN A 309 -2.13 -8.33 0.64
N ALA A 310 -3.38 -8.70 0.33
CA ALA A 310 -3.83 -9.07 -1.01
C ALA A 310 -3.75 -7.94 -2.07
N GLY A 311 -3.34 -6.74 -1.67
CA GLY A 311 -3.09 -5.59 -2.55
C GLY A 311 -1.75 -4.91 -2.29
N ILE A 312 -0.80 -5.59 -1.62
CA ILE A 312 0.49 -5.03 -1.14
C ILE A 312 1.46 -4.61 -2.25
N ASN A 313 1.18 -5.02 -3.48
CA ASN A 313 1.81 -4.53 -4.70
C ASN A 313 0.92 -4.90 -5.90
N LEU A 314 1.30 -4.47 -7.10
CA LEU A 314 0.50 -4.71 -8.30
C LEU A 314 0.36 -6.20 -8.63
N VAL A 315 1.39 -7.01 -8.41
CA VAL A 315 1.35 -8.46 -8.68
C VAL A 315 0.37 -9.16 -7.72
N ALA A 316 0.43 -8.86 -6.43
CA ALA A 316 -0.51 -9.38 -5.44
C ALA A 316 -1.95 -8.92 -5.73
N ALA A 317 -2.12 -7.67 -6.20
CA ALA A 317 -3.42 -7.13 -6.57
C ALA A 317 -4.09 -7.82 -7.78
N THR A 318 -3.37 -8.67 -8.53
CA THR A 318 -3.91 -9.41 -9.69
C THR A 318 -5.14 -10.24 -9.34
N GLU A 319 -5.27 -10.74 -8.11
CA GLU A 319 -6.49 -11.45 -7.68
C GLU A 319 -7.73 -10.54 -7.64
N GLN A 320 -7.54 -9.27 -7.26
CA GLN A 320 -8.61 -8.27 -7.21
C GLN A 320 -8.93 -7.73 -8.61
N ILE A 321 -7.91 -7.47 -9.42
CA ILE A 321 -8.05 -6.74 -10.69
C ILE A 321 -8.04 -7.65 -11.92
N GLY A 322 -7.76 -8.94 -11.75
CA GLY A 322 -7.60 -9.91 -12.84
C GLY A 322 -6.33 -9.70 -13.66
N ILE A 323 -6.00 -10.68 -14.50
CA ILE A 323 -4.90 -10.53 -15.46
C ILE A 323 -5.14 -9.37 -16.43
N ILE A 324 -6.41 -9.09 -16.77
CA ILE A 324 -6.77 -7.96 -17.64
C ILE A 324 -6.45 -6.63 -16.94
N GLY A 325 -6.90 -6.44 -15.69
CA GLY A 325 -6.57 -5.23 -14.91
C GLY A 325 -5.07 -5.08 -14.67
N PHE A 326 -4.35 -6.18 -14.48
CA PHE A 326 -2.89 -6.18 -14.34
C PHE A 326 -2.19 -5.69 -15.61
N ILE A 327 -2.59 -6.20 -16.79
CA ILE A 327 -2.08 -5.73 -18.09
C ILE A 327 -2.41 -4.25 -18.30
N LEU A 328 -3.63 -3.82 -17.98
CA LEU A 328 -4.02 -2.43 -18.07
C LEU A 328 -3.16 -1.54 -17.16
N ALA A 329 -2.89 -1.98 -15.93
CA ALA A 329 -2.06 -1.25 -14.97
C ALA A 329 -0.59 -1.15 -15.42
N ILE A 330 -0.01 -2.21 -15.98
CA ILE A 330 1.31 -2.16 -16.62
C ILE A 330 1.29 -1.20 -17.82
N GLY A 331 0.23 -1.26 -18.63
CA GLY A 331 0.07 -0.43 -19.81
C GLY A 331 0.08 1.06 -19.50
N VAL A 332 -0.34 1.50 -18.31
CA VAL A 332 -0.21 2.91 -17.87
C VAL A 332 1.25 3.38 -17.94
N TYR A 333 2.20 2.54 -17.52
CA TYR A 333 3.63 2.84 -17.58
C TYR A 333 4.19 2.71 -19.01
N ILE A 334 3.83 1.64 -19.72
CA ILE A 334 4.31 1.38 -21.08
C ILE A 334 3.84 2.49 -22.05
N VAL A 335 2.55 2.81 -22.05
CA VAL A 335 1.98 3.85 -22.92
C VAL A 335 2.59 5.21 -22.61
N SER A 336 2.89 5.52 -21.34
CA SER A 336 3.60 6.74 -20.96
C SER A 336 4.98 6.84 -21.62
N VAL A 337 5.72 5.72 -21.66
CA VAL A 337 7.05 5.65 -22.30
C VAL A 337 6.93 5.75 -23.82
N LEU A 338 5.99 5.03 -24.44
CA LEU A 338 5.82 5.02 -25.89
C LEU A 338 5.32 6.37 -26.42
N SER A 339 4.54 7.09 -25.63
CA SER A 339 4.04 8.44 -25.95
C SER A 339 5.14 9.51 -25.93
N ALA A 340 6.29 9.22 -25.30
CA ALA A 340 7.43 10.13 -25.34
C ALA A 340 8.04 10.19 -26.75
N PRO A 341 8.59 11.34 -27.18
CA PRO A 341 9.31 11.45 -28.45
C PRO A 341 10.41 10.39 -28.56
N ALA A 342 10.64 9.78 -29.72
CA ALA A 342 11.59 8.67 -29.92
C ALA A 342 12.96 8.93 -29.28
N ARG A 343 13.52 10.14 -29.49
CA ARG A 343 14.79 10.60 -28.90
C ARG A 343 14.83 10.69 -27.37
N ALA A 344 13.67 10.74 -26.73
CA ALA A 344 13.50 10.89 -25.28
C ALA A 344 12.94 9.63 -24.60
N ARG A 345 12.40 8.65 -25.34
CA ARG A 345 11.80 7.43 -24.77
C ARG A 345 12.73 6.73 -23.79
N LYS A 346 13.99 6.51 -24.19
CA LYS A 346 14.98 5.84 -23.33
C LYS A 346 15.24 6.60 -22.03
N LYS A 347 15.35 7.93 -22.11
CA LYS A 347 15.52 8.80 -20.93
C LYS A 347 14.32 8.73 -20.01
N PHE A 348 13.13 8.76 -20.59
CA PHE A 348 11.88 8.70 -19.84
C PHE A 348 11.64 7.33 -19.21
N ALA A 349 11.99 6.24 -19.90
CA ALA A 349 11.94 4.87 -19.37
C ALA A 349 12.83 4.70 -18.15
N ILE A 350 14.09 5.13 -18.22
CA ILE A 350 15.03 5.06 -17.08
C ILE A 350 14.53 5.92 -15.91
N MET A 351 13.92 7.07 -16.20
CA MET A 351 13.39 7.98 -15.18
C MET A 351 12.16 7.40 -14.45
N ILE A 352 11.24 6.71 -15.14
CA ILE A 352 10.01 6.15 -14.55
C ILE A 352 10.19 4.73 -13.97
N MET A 353 11.26 4.03 -14.34
CA MET A 353 11.55 2.65 -13.90
C MET A 353 11.47 2.46 -12.36
N PRO A 354 12.03 3.35 -11.51
CA PRO A 354 11.91 3.20 -10.06
C PRO A 354 10.46 3.18 -9.56
N LEU A 355 9.61 4.05 -10.13
CA LEU A 355 8.18 4.11 -9.81
C LEU A 355 7.48 2.82 -10.25
N PHE A 356 7.80 2.33 -11.44
CA PHE A 356 7.23 1.10 -11.99
C PHE A 356 7.60 -0.13 -11.14
N ILE A 357 8.88 -0.34 -10.85
CA ILE A 357 9.33 -1.50 -10.06
C ILE A 357 8.77 -1.43 -8.64
N THR A 358 8.75 -0.25 -8.02
CA THR A 358 8.19 -0.08 -6.67
C THR A 358 6.70 -0.43 -6.63
N ALA A 359 5.93 0.00 -7.62
CA ALA A 359 4.52 -0.37 -7.76
C ALA A 359 4.33 -1.87 -8.02
N LEU A 360 5.22 -2.48 -8.80
CA LEU A 360 5.12 -3.88 -9.19
C LEU A 360 5.31 -4.83 -8.00
N VAL A 361 6.32 -4.59 -7.16
CA VAL A 361 6.75 -5.57 -6.13
C VAL A 361 6.72 -5.05 -4.69
N SER A 362 6.76 -3.74 -4.45
CA SER A 362 7.11 -3.21 -3.12
C SER A 362 6.00 -2.51 -2.35
N GLN A 363 4.95 -1.98 -2.99
CA GLN A 363 4.05 -1.03 -2.32
C GLN A 363 2.58 -1.19 -2.70
N PRO A 364 1.66 -1.22 -1.69
CA PRO A 364 0.25 -1.43 -1.97
C PRO A 364 -0.34 -0.30 -2.79
N LEU A 365 -1.23 -0.66 -3.69
CA LEU A 365 -2.09 0.30 -4.38
C LEU A 365 -3.55 0.21 -3.91
N LEU A 366 -3.89 -0.67 -2.95
CA LEU A 366 -5.23 -0.99 -2.41
C LEU A 366 -5.19 -1.41 -0.89
N ASP A 367 -6.15 -0.94 -0.05
CA ASP A 367 -6.23 -1.07 1.44
C ASP A 367 -7.25 -2.13 1.97
N ALA A 368 -7.15 -2.57 3.25
CA ALA A 368 -8.17 -3.34 4.01
C ALA A 368 -8.12 -3.14 5.57
N PRO A 369 -9.24 -2.84 6.31
CA PRO A 369 -9.25 -2.67 7.79
C PRO A 369 -10.27 -3.53 8.61
N PHE A 370 -10.18 -3.44 9.96
CA PHE A 370 -11.12 -3.97 10.98
C PHE A 370 -12.42 -3.12 11.14
N ASP A 371 -13.47 -3.67 11.81
CA ASP A 371 -14.78 -3.01 12.02
C ASP A 371 -15.06 -2.55 13.47
N GLY A 372 -15.84 -1.47 13.63
CA GLY A 372 -16.21 -0.86 14.92
C GLY A 372 -17.49 -1.42 15.58
N SER A 373 -17.82 -0.97 16.80
CA SER A 373 -18.99 -1.44 17.57
C SER A 373 -19.63 -0.35 18.44
N PRO A 374 -20.96 -0.36 18.66
CA PRO A 374 -21.60 0.64 19.50
C PRO A 374 -21.13 0.53 20.97
N LYS A 375 -21.00 1.70 21.61
CA LYS A 375 -20.57 1.82 23.02
C LYS A 375 -21.58 1.22 24.01
N ASN A 376 -22.87 1.45 23.80
CA ASN A 376 -23.94 0.92 24.65
C ASN A 376 -24.08 -0.61 24.47
N TRP A 377 -24.02 -1.35 25.57
CA TRP A 377 -24.05 -2.81 25.57
C TRP A 377 -25.35 -3.41 25.00
N LEU A 378 -26.49 -2.73 25.19
CA LEU A 378 -27.79 -3.19 24.69
C LEU A 378 -27.87 -3.00 23.16
N LEU A 379 -27.44 -1.84 22.66
CA LEU A 379 -27.32 -1.57 21.21
C LEU A 379 -26.32 -2.52 20.55
N ARG A 380 -25.21 -2.83 21.21
CA ARG A 380 -24.23 -3.82 20.76
C ARG A 380 -24.84 -5.21 20.66
N ARG A 381 -25.59 -5.63 21.68
CA ARG A 381 -26.25 -6.94 21.68
C ARG A 381 -27.29 -7.06 20.56
N ILE A 382 -28.07 -6.00 20.32
CA ILE A 382 -29.02 -5.93 19.20
C ILE A 382 -28.27 -5.98 17.86
N HIS A 383 -27.22 -5.18 17.71
CA HIS A 383 -26.43 -5.12 16.49
C HIS A 383 -25.76 -6.47 16.16
N TYR A 384 -25.10 -7.06 17.16
CA TYR A 384 -24.50 -8.38 17.07
C TYR A 384 -25.52 -9.48 16.75
N SER A 385 -26.71 -9.41 17.35
CA SER A 385 -27.78 -10.39 17.09
C SER A 385 -28.29 -10.30 15.65
N ARG A 386 -28.39 -9.09 15.09
CA ARG A 386 -28.72 -8.88 13.67
C ARG A 386 -27.66 -9.49 12.77
N ILE A 387 -26.38 -9.21 13.01
CA ILE A 387 -25.25 -9.80 12.26
C ILE A 387 -25.26 -11.33 12.36
N LYS A 388 -25.43 -11.87 13.57
CA LYS A 388 -25.49 -13.31 13.82
C LYS A 388 -26.66 -13.97 13.10
N PHE A 389 -27.82 -13.32 13.03
CA PHE A 389 -28.97 -13.80 12.28
C PHE A 389 -28.63 -13.98 10.79
N TYR A 390 -28.06 -12.97 10.13
CA TYR A 390 -27.65 -13.10 8.73
C TYR A 390 -26.52 -14.14 8.54
N ARG A 391 -25.55 -14.18 9.45
CA ARG A 391 -24.47 -15.19 9.44
C ARG A 391 -24.99 -16.61 9.51
N VAL A 392 -25.99 -16.87 10.36
CA VAL A 392 -26.61 -18.20 10.50
C VAL A 392 -27.35 -18.60 9.22
N ILE A 393 -28.07 -17.66 8.60
CA ILE A 393 -28.76 -17.93 7.33
C ILE A 393 -27.76 -18.28 6.22
N ILE A 394 -26.67 -17.53 6.14
CA ILE A 394 -25.59 -17.76 5.18
C ILE A 394 -24.92 -19.11 5.41
N GLN A 395 -24.51 -19.42 6.65
CA GLN A 395 -23.90 -20.71 6.99
C GLN A 395 -24.82 -21.89 6.64
N TYR A 396 -26.13 -21.77 6.89
CA TYR A 396 -27.08 -22.83 6.56
C TYR A 396 -27.36 -22.96 5.06
N TYR A 397 -27.21 -21.89 4.29
CA TYR A 397 -27.28 -21.95 2.83
C TYR A 397 -26.08 -22.72 2.24
N TYR A 398 -24.87 -22.51 2.77
CA TYR A 398 -23.64 -23.09 2.21
C TYR A 398 -23.22 -24.43 2.81
N CYS A 399 -23.64 -24.76 4.04
CA CYS A 399 -23.27 -26.04 4.67
C CYS A 399 -24.32 -27.12 4.40
N ASN A 400 -23.88 -28.25 3.83
CA ASN A 400 -24.65 -29.51 3.88
C ASN A 400 -24.75 -30.01 5.33
N ASP A 401 -25.81 -30.76 5.63
CA ASP A 401 -26.32 -31.16 6.97
C ASP A 401 -25.31 -31.81 7.95
N LYS A 402 -24.05 -32.04 7.55
CA LYS A 402 -23.02 -32.73 8.34
C LYS A 402 -22.39 -31.91 9.48
N ILE A 403 -22.58 -30.59 9.55
CA ILE A 403 -21.96 -29.73 10.59
C ILE A 403 -22.92 -29.44 11.77
N ILE A 404 -24.20 -29.79 11.65
CA ILE A 404 -25.20 -29.57 12.73
C ILE A 404 -25.20 -30.76 13.69
N LYS A 405 -24.06 -31.04 14.35
CA LYS A 405 -24.04 -31.92 15.52
C LYS A 405 -24.50 -31.11 16.75
N ASP A 406 -25.78 -31.30 17.05
CA ASP A 406 -26.47 -31.34 18.34
C ASP A 406 -26.15 -30.28 19.42
N ARG A 407 -27.18 -29.47 19.78
CA ARG A 407 -27.32 -28.76 21.07
C ARG A 407 -28.80 -28.49 21.41
N GLY A 408 -29.53 -29.52 21.90
CA GLY A 408 -30.74 -29.41 22.74
C GLY A 408 -32.02 -28.76 22.13
N LEU A 409 -33.05 -28.49 22.96
CA LEU A 409 -34.37 -27.94 22.55
C LEU A 409 -34.29 -26.68 21.65
N LYS A 410 -33.23 -25.87 21.80
CA LYS A 410 -32.96 -24.69 20.94
C LYS A 410 -32.60 -25.06 19.50
N GLY A 411 -32.10 -26.26 19.25
CA GLY A 411 -31.78 -26.80 17.93
C GLY A 411 -33.02 -27.14 17.10
N VAL A 412 -34.09 -27.64 17.72
CA VAL A 412 -35.34 -28.01 17.02
C VAL A 412 -36.09 -26.79 16.51
N LEU A 413 -36.23 -25.75 17.33
CA LEU A 413 -36.83 -24.47 16.91
C LEU A 413 -36.00 -23.79 15.81
N LYS A 414 -34.66 -23.82 15.96
CA LYS A 414 -33.74 -23.29 14.96
C LYS A 414 -33.84 -24.04 13.63
N LYS A 415 -34.00 -25.38 13.66
CA LYS A 415 -34.21 -26.23 12.48
C LYS A 415 -35.54 -25.89 11.78
N LYS A 416 -36.65 -25.79 12.52
CA LYS A 416 -37.97 -25.39 11.97
C LYS A 416 -37.93 -23.99 11.30
N ILE A 417 -37.31 -23.00 11.94
CA ILE A 417 -37.12 -21.66 11.35
C ILE A 417 -36.26 -21.73 10.08
N MET A 418 -35.22 -22.56 10.09
CA MET A 418 -34.33 -22.72 8.95
C MET A 418 -34.95 -23.51 7.78
N ASP A 419 -35.84 -24.46 8.07
CA ASP A 419 -36.60 -25.19 7.06
C ASP A 419 -37.65 -24.28 6.42
N LEU A 420 -38.28 -23.39 7.20
CA LEU A 420 -39.11 -22.30 6.68
C LEU A 420 -38.31 -21.33 5.79
N VAL A 421 -37.09 -20.97 6.21
CA VAL A 421 -36.18 -20.13 5.41
C VAL A 421 -35.78 -20.85 4.12
N LYS A 422 -35.47 -22.15 4.15
CA LYS A 422 -35.23 -22.99 2.95
C LYS A 422 -36.44 -23.02 2.01
N LEU A 423 -37.66 -23.10 2.55
CA LEU A 423 -38.91 -23.04 1.79
C LEU A 423 -39.08 -21.68 1.10
N ILE A 424 -38.83 -20.58 1.81
CA ILE A 424 -38.84 -19.21 1.24
C ILE A 424 -37.77 -19.05 0.15
N PHE A 425 -36.56 -19.57 0.37
CA PHE A 425 -35.50 -19.61 -0.64
C PHE A 425 -35.81 -20.54 -1.82
N LYS A 426 -36.76 -21.46 -1.70
CA LYS A 426 -37.23 -22.31 -2.81
C LYS A 426 -38.28 -21.59 -3.65
N LEU A 427 -39.12 -20.77 -3.01
CA LEU A 427 -40.19 -19.99 -3.65
C LEU A 427 -39.68 -18.73 -4.37
N PHE A 428 -38.62 -18.10 -3.85
CA PHE A 428 -37.91 -16.99 -4.49
C PHE A 428 -36.58 -17.46 -5.08
N SER A 429 -36.09 -16.89 -6.18
CA SER A 429 -34.81 -17.31 -6.79
C SER A 429 -33.68 -17.40 -5.74
N LYS A 430 -33.21 -18.64 -5.47
CA LYS A 430 -32.22 -18.98 -4.42
C LYS A 430 -31.04 -18.01 -4.40
N LYS A 431 -30.55 -17.63 -5.58
CA LYS A 431 -29.38 -16.79 -5.80
C LYS A 431 -29.64 -15.32 -5.44
N ILE A 432 -30.83 -14.79 -5.76
CA ILE A 432 -31.20 -13.39 -5.52
C ILE A 432 -31.43 -13.13 -4.03
N THR A 433 -32.10 -14.05 -3.34
CA THR A 433 -32.42 -13.89 -1.92
C THR A 433 -31.16 -13.98 -1.04
N ILE A 434 -30.20 -14.85 -1.36
CA ILE A 434 -28.98 -15.01 -0.55
C ILE A 434 -28.03 -13.81 -0.75
N GLN A 435 -27.94 -13.27 -1.96
CA GLN A 435 -27.18 -12.04 -2.26
C GLN A 435 -27.71 -10.84 -1.45
N ASN A 436 -29.04 -10.69 -1.35
CA ASN A 436 -29.65 -9.64 -0.53
C ASN A 436 -29.33 -9.79 0.97
N ILE A 437 -29.18 -11.02 1.45
CA ILE A 437 -28.81 -11.33 2.84
C ILE A 437 -27.34 -11.01 3.10
N HIS A 438 -26.43 -11.33 2.17
CA HIS A 438 -25.02 -10.91 2.23
C HIS A 438 -24.89 -9.38 2.25
N LYS A 439 -25.59 -8.67 1.35
CA LYS A 439 -25.57 -7.20 1.29
C LYS A 439 -26.09 -6.56 2.58
N ARG A 440 -27.14 -7.13 3.19
CA ARG A 440 -27.66 -6.66 4.48
C ARG A 440 -26.68 -6.92 5.62
N LEU A 441 -25.97 -8.05 5.60
CA LEU A 441 -24.90 -8.35 6.58
C LEU A 441 -23.74 -7.35 6.44
N GLU A 442 -23.27 -7.09 5.23
CA GLU A 442 -22.19 -6.14 4.96
C GLU A 442 -22.54 -4.72 5.43
N ASN A 443 -23.75 -4.25 5.14
CA ASN A 443 -24.24 -2.95 5.63
C ASN A 443 -24.29 -2.89 7.17
N LEU A 444 -24.52 -4.02 7.84
CA LEU A 444 -24.46 -4.07 9.30
C LEU A 444 -23.01 -4.01 9.78
N LEU A 445 -22.10 -4.78 9.20
CA LEU A 445 -20.68 -4.79 9.58
C LEU A 445 -20.07 -3.38 9.47
N ARG A 446 -20.42 -2.64 8.40
CA ARG A 446 -19.94 -1.27 8.16
C ARG A 446 -20.62 -0.17 8.96
N LYS A 447 -21.65 -0.50 9.75
CA LYS A 447 -22.47 0.51 10.44
C LYS A 447 -21.66 1.34 11.43
N TYR A 448 -20.62 0.75 12.03
CA TYR A 448 -19.79 1.41 13.02
C TYR A 448 -18.33 1.41 12.56
N ASP A 449 -17.78 2.61 12.47
CA ASP A 449 -16.37 2.82 12.14
C ASP A 449 -15.46 2.34 13.29
N TYR A 450 -14.36 1.68 12.93
CA TYR A 450 -13.41 1.13 13.89
C TYR A 450 -12.80 2.21 14.79
N TYR A 451 -12.40 3.35 14.23
CA TYR A 451 -11.65 4.38 14.96
C TYR A 451 -12.53 5.21 15.89
N ASN A 452 -13.81 5.39 15.53
CA ASN A 452 -14.81 6.08 16.36
C ASN A 452 -15.46 5.17 17.41
N SER A 453 -15.04 3.91 17.49
CA SER A 453 -15.58 2.94 18.45
C SER A 453 -14.60 2.70 19.60
N ASP A 454 -15.10 2.79 20.83
CA ASP A 454 -14.34 2.39 22.04
C ASP A 454 -14.16 0.86 22.10
N ILE A 455 -15.10 0.13 21.48
CA ILE A 455 -15.12 -1.32 21.43
C ILE A 455 -15.16 -1.75 19.97
N VAL A 456 -14.28 -2.68 19.61
CA VAL A 456 -14.12 -3.21 18.26
C VAL A 456 -14.38 -4.71 18.29
N CYS A 457 -14.72 -5.29 17.14
CA CYS A 457 -15.09 -6.70 17.09
C CYS A 457 -14.72 -7.32 15.75
N ASN A 458 -14.15 -8.53 15.81
CA ASN A 458 -14.21 -9.45 14.69
C ASN A 458 -15.61 -10.10 14.67
N TYR A 459 -16.59 -9.45 14.05
CA TYR A 459 -17.98 -9.92 14.02
C TYR A 459 -18.17 -11.30 13.39
N LEU A 460 -17.24 -11.72 12.52
CA LEU A 460 -17.24 -13.01 11.86
C LEU A 460 -16.34 -14.04 12.57
N GLY A 461 -15.69 -13.66 13.66
CA GLY A 461 -14.85 -14.52 14.49
C GLY A 461 -15.57 -15.75 15.05
N ALA A 462 -14.79 -16.74 15.47
CA ALA A 462 -15.31 -18.00 15.99
C ALA A 462 -15.85 -17.87 17.43
N TRP A 463 -15.35 -16.90 18.20
CA TRP A 463 -15.61 -16.79 19.65
C TRP A 463 -16.81 -15.90 20.01
N GLY A 464 -17.56 -15.46 19.01
CA GLY A 464 -18.82 -14.76 19.17
C GLY A 464 -18.71 -13.48 20.00
N SER A 465 -19.53 -13.32 21.03
CA SER A 465 -19.52 -12.09 21.85
C SER A 465 -18.24 -11.91 22.70
N LYS A 466 -17.36 -12.91 22.77
CA LYS A 466 -16.05 -12.74 23.41
C LYS A 466 -15.08 -11.89 22.58
N GLU A 467 -15.33 -11.78 21.28
CA GLU A 467 -14.54 -10.99 20.32
C GLU A 467 -14.74 -9.48 20.47
N PHE A 468 -15.71 -9.04 21.30
CA PHE A 468 -15.86 -7.63 21.65
C PHE A 468 -14.77 -7.24 22.63
N ILE A 469 -13.81 -6.47 22.14
CA ILE A 469 -12.65 -6.02 22.89
C ILE A 469 -12.59 -4.48 22.90
N PRO A 470 -12.05 -3.87 23.96
CA PRO A 470 -11.62 -2.49 23.91
C PRO A 470 -10.66 -2.28 22.75
N ARG A 471 -10.84 -1.20 21.97
CA ARG A 471 -9.95 -0.86 20.85
C ARG A 471 -8.48 -0.77 21.28
N LYS A 472 -8.23 -0.32 22.52
CA LYS A 472 -6.92 -0.26 23.15
C LYS A 472 -6.19 -1.61 23.28
N TYR A 473 -6.90 -2.75 23.25
CA TYR A 473 -6.22 -4.05 23.26
C TYR A 473 -5.49 -4.30 21.94
N VAL A 474 -6.03 -3.79 20.82
CA VAL A 474 -5.43 -3.89 19.49
C VAL A 474 -4.36 -2.81 19.34
N GLY A 475 -4.75 -1.55 19.52
CA GLY A 475 -3.86 -0.45 19.88
C GLY A 475 -2.57 -0.28 19.04
N GLU A 476 -1.52 0.26 19.64
CA GLU A 476 -0.17 0.31 19.06
C GLU A 476 0.56 -1.03 19.22
N LYS A 477 1.23 -1.50 18.16
CA LYS A 477 1.91 -2.80 18.20
C LYS A 477 3.00 -2.83 19.28
N LYS A 478 2.98 -3.86 20.13
CA LYS A 478 3.98 -4.09 21.18
C LYS A 478 4.89 -5.25 20.80
N LYS A 479 6.20 -5.14 21.01
CA LYS A 479 7.11 -6.29 20.87
C LYS A 479 6.92 -7.25 22.04
N ILE A 480 6.80 -8.54 21.73
CA ILE A 480 6.79 -9.63 22.71
C ILE A 480 7.92 -10.60 22.39
N GLU A 481 8.50 -11.18 23.42
CA GLU A 481 9.45 -12.28 23.28
C GLU A 481 8.70 -13.61 23.37
N PHE A 482 9.00 -14.52 22.45
CA PHE A 482 8.48 -15.88 22.45
C PHE A 482 9.58 -16.81 21.94
N GLU A 483 9.96 -17.79 22.75
CA GLU A 483 11.01 -18.77 22.45
C GLU A 483 12.36 -18.15 22.03
N GLY A 484 12.74 -17.02 22.65
CA GLY A 484 13.98 -16.29 22.36
C GLY A 484 13.91 -15.37 21.13
N TYR A 485 12.76 -15.28 20.47
CA TYR A 485 12.53 -14.43 19.30
C TYR A 485 11.57 -13.28 19.61
N ASN A 486 11.80 -12.12 19.00
CA ASN A 486 10.98 -10.93 19.18
C ASN A 486 9.91 -10.82 18.09
N PHE A 487 8.64 -10.87 18.47
CA PHE A 487 7.50 -10.73 17.56
C PHE A 487 6.74 -9.42 17.80
N SER A 488 6.16 -8.86 16.74
CA SER A 488 5.21 -7.75 16.87
C SER A 488 3.83 -8.28 17.18
N SER A 489 3.29 -7.89 18.33
CA SER A 489 1.94 -8.22 18.77
C SER A 489 1.07 -6.97 18.81
N ILE A 490 -0.20 -7.15 19.18
CA ILE A 490 -1.12 -6.07 19.54
C ILE A 490 -0.67 -5.36 20.82
N GLU A 491 -1.27 -4.22 21.16
CA GLU A 491 -0.85 -3.40 22.31
C GLU A 491 -0.90 -4.16 23.64
N ASP A 492 -1.98 -4.92 23.86
CA ASP A 492 -2.16 -5.72 25.07
C ASP A 492 -2.55 -7.17 24.71
N PRO A 493 -1.56 -8.00 24.35
CA PRO A 493 -1.82 -9.36 23.92
C PRO A 493 -2.33 -10.24 25.06
N VAL A 494 -1.88 -9.97 26.29
CA VAL A 494 -2.33 -10.71 27.47
C VAL A 494 -3.81 -10.40 27.72
N ALA A 495 -4.22 -9.13 27.79
CA ALA A 495 -5.63 -8.80 28.01
C ALA A 495 -6.53 -9.27 26.86
N TYR A 496 -6.04 -9.24 25.61
CA TYR A 496 -6.75 -9.77 24.45
C TYR A 496 -6.94 -11.29 24.53
N LEU A 497 -5.86 -12.05 24.74
CA LEU A 497 -5.91 -13.51 24.81
C LEU A 497 -6.69 -13.96 26.04
N SER A 498 -6.51 -13.31 27.19
CA SER A 498 -7.30 -13.59 28.40
C SER A 498 -8.78 -13.31 28.20
N LYS A 499 -9.14 -12.27 27.43
CA LYS A 499 -10.55 -11.98 27.13
C LYS A 499 -11.22 -13.07 26.29
N ILE A 500 -10.50 -13.63 25.32
CA ILE A 500 -11.04 -14.62 24.38
C ILE A 500 -10.99 -16.03 24.98
N TYR A 501 -9.82 -16.41 25.50
CA TYR A 501 -9.48 -17.77 25.88
C TYR A 501 -9.48 -18.02 27.39
N GLY A 502 -9.49 -16.97 28.22
CA GLY A 502 -9.41 -17.10 29.68
C GLY A 502 -7.97 -17.30 30.14
N ASP A 503 -7.72 -18.31 30.98
CA ASP A 503 -6.36 -18.66 31.40
C ASP A 503 -5.64 -19.41 30.26
N PHE A 504 -5.20 -18.66 29.25
CA PHE A 504 -4.65 -19.20 28.01
C PHE A 504 -3.26 -19.82 28.18
N MET A 505 -2.57 -19.53 29.28
CA MET A 505 -1.26 -20.10 29.60
C MET A 505 -1.38 -21.51 30.20
N LYS A 506 -2.58 -21.90 30.66
CA LYS A 506 -2.84 -23.25 31.15
C LYS A 506 -3.27 -24.15 30.00
N LEU A 507 -2.47 -25.18 29.72
CA LEU A 507 -2.83 -26.18 28.73
C LEU A 507 -4.18 -26.83 29.09
N PRO A 508 -5.09 -27.04 28.10
CA PRO A 508 -6.32 -27.76 28.36
C PRO A 508 -6.05 -29.22 28.78
N PRO A 509 -6.99 -29.91 29.43
CA PRO A 509 -6.88 -31.33 29.73
C PRO A 509 -6.55 -32.14 28.46
N ILE A 510 -5.75 -33.20 28.59
CA ILE A 510 -5.25 -34.01 27.45
C ILE A 510 -6.38 -34.44 26.51
N GLU A 511 -7.51 -34.87 27.07
CA GLU A 511 -8.71 -35.30 26.34
C GLU A 511 -9.30 -34.21 25.42
N LYS A 512 -9.06 -32.93 25.74
CA LYS A 512 -9.52 -31.75 25.00
C LYS A 512 -8.45 -31.16 24.08
N ARG A 513 -7.22 -31.67 24.09
CA ARG A 513 -6.14 -31.28 23.16
C ARG A 513 -6.34 -31.94 21.77
N LYS A 514 -7.55 -31.83 21.23
CA LYS A 514 -7.91 -32.34 19.90
C LYS A 514 -8.07 -31.14 18.97
N SER A 515 -7.41 -31.19 17.81
CA SER A 515 -7.52 -30.12 16.81
C SER A 515 -8.98 -29.93 16.36
N HIS A 516 -9.41 -28.67 16.24
CA HIS A 516 -10.68 -28.30 15.63
C HIS A 516 -10.64 -28.26 14.10
N HIS A 517 -9.45 -28.41 13.52
CA HIS A 517 -9.19 -28.43 12.09
C HIS A 517 -8.75 -29.83 11.66
N ALA A 518 -9.27 -30.31 10.54
CA ALA A 518 -8.74 -31.50 9.89
C ALA A 518 -7.39 -31.14 9.28
N PHE A 519 -6.35 -31.88 9.65
CA PHE A 519 -5.02 -31.74 9.07
C PHE A 519 -4.63 -33.03 8.37
N SER A 520 -3.96 -32.88 7.24
CA SER A 520 -3.25 -33.95 6.55
C SER A 520 -1.77 -33.64 6.66
N PHE A 521 -1.00 -34.51 7.30
CA PHE A 521 0.45 -34.38 7.32
C PHE A 521 0.98 -34.87 5.98
N ILE A 522 1.77 -34.03 5.30
CA ILE A 522 2.51 -34.41 4.10
C ILE A 522 3.98 -34.31 4.51
N GLU A 523 4.65 -35.46 4.60
CA GLU A 523 6.10 -35.50 4.76
C GLU A 523 6.74 -35.10 3.43
N LEU A 524 7.54 -34.05 3.47
CA LEU A 524 8.36 -33.62 2.34
C LEU A 524 9.71 -34.31 2.50
N ASN A 525 9.88 -35.45 1.82
CA ASN A 525 11.19 -36.10 1.64
C ASN A 525 12.06 -35.31 0.66
#